data_AF-A0A3R8SMP9-F1
#
_entry.id   AF-A0A3R8SMP9-F1
#
_cell.length_a   1.000
_cell.length_b   1.000
_cell.length_c   1.000
_cell.angle_alpha   90.00
_cell.angle_beta   90.00
_cell.angle_gamma   90.00
#
_symmetry.space_group_name_H-M   'P 1'
#
loop_
_entity.id
_entity.type
_entity.pdbx_description
1 polymer ?
#
loop_
_entity_poly.entity_id
_entity_poly.type
_entity_poly.pdbx_seq_one_letter_code
_entity_poly.pdbx_strand_id
1 'polypeptide(L)'
;MIPYLLLALAAVMIALAIVVYVIWRRLGRSATARRWMGDGMFPRTSQERMTVLGWPALAGLCLCFALAALPVADGLLRIPAALLSIPLFLALLITQISAIPLPEGMYPHWARELRRERRENRAKHGLRRV
;
A
#
# COMPACT_ATOMS: atom_id res chain seq x y z
N MET A 1 -11.11 11.71 -28.33
CA MET A 1 -9.68 11.75 -27.92
C MET A 1 -9.45 12.54 -26.63
N ILE A 2 -9.92 13.79 -26.53
CA ILE A 2 -9.77 14.65 -25.34
C ILE A 2 -10.23 14.01 -24.00
N PRO A 3 -11.40 13.33 -23.89
CA PRO A 3 -11.84 12.79 -22.59
C PRO A 3 -10.92 11.69 -22.04
N TYR A 4 -10.35 10.85 -22.91
CA TYR A 4 -9.44 9.78 -22.52
C TYR A 4 -8.10 10.31 -22.00
N LEU A 5 -7.59 11.39 -22.60
CA LEU A 5 -6.38 12.06 -22.13
C LEU A 5 -6.57 12.70 -20.76
N LEU A 6 -7.73 13.34 -20.51
CA LEU A 6 -8.06 13.89 -19.21
C LEU A 6 -8.16 12.80 -18.13
N LEU A 7 -8.76 11.66 -18.45
CA LEU A 7 -8.84 10.51 -17.55
C LEU A 7 -7.45 9.91 -17.24
N ALA A 8 -6.61 9.76 -18.26
CA ALA A 8 -5.24 9.28 -18.09
C ALA A 8 -4.41 10.24 -17.23
N LEU A 9 -4.51 11.55 -17.48
CA LEU A 9 -3.84 12.57 -16.69
C LEU A 9 -4.31 12.55 -15.22
N ALA A 10 -5.62 12.49 -14.99
CA ALA A 10 -6.17 12.40 -13.64
C ALA A 10 -5.66 11.15 -12.92
N ALA A 11 -5.61 10.00 -13.59
CA ALA A 11 -5.11 8.76 -13.01
C ALA A 11 -3.61 8.84 -12.66
N VAL A 12 -2.78 9.46 -13.52
CA VAL A 12 -1.36 9.71 -13.22
C VAL A 12 -1.20 10.63 -12.00
N MET A 13 -1.97 11.72 -11.94
CA MET A 13 -1.93 12.64 -10.81
C MET A 13 -2.33 11.97 -9.50
N ILE A 14 -3.37 11.12 -9.53
CA ILE A 14 -3.78 10.32 -8.37
C ILE A 14 -2.65 9.36 -7.96
N ALA A 15 -2.04 8.64 -8.91
CA ALA A 15 -0.94 7.73 -8.63
C ALA A 15 0.24 8.46 -7.97
N LEU A 16 0.63 9.61 -8.49
CA LEU A 16 1.70 10.44 -7.92
C LEU A 16 1.38 10.90 -6.50
N ALA A 17 0.15 11.37 -6.26
CA ALA A 17 -0.29 11.76 -4.92
C ALA A 17 -0.22 10.59 -3.93
N ILE A 18 -0.64 9.39 -4.36
CA ILE A 18 -0.56 8.18 -3.53
C ILE A 18 0.90 7.80 -3.27
N VAL A 19 1.78 7.84 -4.28
CA VAL A 19 3.20 7.52 -4.12
C VAL A 19 3.86 8.45 -3.11
N VAL A 20 3.66 9.77 -3.24
CA VAL A 20 4.18 10.77 -2.29
C VAL A 20 3.66 10.51 -0.88
N TYR A 21 2.35 10.24 -0.75
CA TYR A 21 1.73 9.90 0.52
C TYR A 21 2.34 8.63 1.13
N VAL A 22 2.52 7.56 0.35
CA VAL A 22 3.13 6.29 0.81
C VAL A 22 4.57 6.49 1.22
N ILE A 23 5.37 7.23 0.44
CA ILE A 23 6.76 7.53 0.78
C ILE A 23 6.83 8.28 2.11
N TRP A 24 6.01 9.33 2.28
CA TRP A 24 5.94 10.08 3.53
C TRP A 24 5.57 9.19 4.73
N ARG A 25 4.57 8.31 4.56
CA ARG A 25 4.17 7.32 5.57
C ARG A 25 5.28 6.32 5.90
N ARG A 26 6.02 5.86 4.89
CA ARG A 26 7.13 4.91 5.03
C ARG A 26 8.39 5.53 5.62
N LEU A 27 8.62 6.82 5.44
CA LEU A 27 9.71 7.55 6.08
C LEU A 27 9.47 7.76 7.58
N GLY A 28 8.21 7.88 8.02
CA GLY A 28 7.87 7.87 9.44
C GLY A 28 8.42 9.06 10.27
N ARG A 29 8.83 10.16 9.62
CA ARG A 29 9.50 11.30 10.29
C ARG A 29 8.62 12.06 11.28
N SER A 30 7.29 11.92 11.22
CA SER A 30 6.35 12.57 12.13
C SER A 30 5.44 11.55 12.85
N ALA A 31 4.82 11.97 13.96
CA ALA A 31 3.83 11.15 14.67
C ALA A 31 2.64 10.80 13.75
N THR A 32 2.15 11.77 12.98
CA THR A 32 1.08 11.57 12.00
C THR A 32 1.48 10.57 10.93
N ALA A 33 2.72 10.64 10.42
CA ALA A 33 3.21 9.69 9.42
C ALA A 33 3.23 8.25 9.96
N ARG A 34 3.51 8.06 11.26
CA ARG A 34 3.56 6.75 11.92
C ARG A 34 2.20 6.21 12.39
N ARG A 35 1.15 7.04 12.37
CA ARG A 35 -0.19 6.73 12.91
C ARG A 35 -0.85 5.45 12.34
N TRP A 36 -0.44 5.00 11.15
CA TRP A 36 -0.94 3.75 10.56
C TRP A 36 -0.49 2.50 11.32
N MET A 37 0.61 2.55 12.07
CA MET A 37 1.06 1.47 12.95
C MET A 37 0.21 1.32 14.21
N GLY A 38 -0.71 2.26 14.47
CA GLY A 38 -1.52 2.33 15.68
C GLY A 38 -0.71 2.53 16.96
N ASP A 39 -1.41 2.71 18.07
CA ASP A 39 -0.82 3.16 19.34
C ASP A 39 -0.58 1.99 20.32
N GLY A 40 -0.63 0.74 19.81
CA GLY A 40 -0.45 -0.48 20.60
C GLY A 40 -1.71 -0.96 21.33
N MET A 41 -2.64 -0.06 21.68
CA MET A 41 -3.89 -0.38 22.37
C MET A 41 -4.99 -0.93 21.44
N PHE A 42 -5.03 -0.44 20.18
CA PHE A 42 -5.95 -0.94 19.15
C PHE A 42 -5.16 -1.26 17.87
N PRO A 43 -5.10 -2.54 17.44
CA PRO A 43 -4.46 -2.92 16.19
C PRO A 43 -5.17 -2.25 15.01
N ARG A 44 -4.47 -1.38 14.27
CA ARG A 44 -4.98 -0.79 13.02
C ARG A 44 -4.59 -1.63 11.82
N THR A 45 -4.88 -2.94 11.89
CA THR A 45 -4.47 -3.93 10.89
C THR A 45 -4.89 -3.56 9.48
N SER A 46 -6.09 -2.98 9.30
CA SER A 46 -6.55 -2.48 8.00
C SER A 46 -5.67 -1.32 7.47
N GLN A 47 -5.36 -0.31 8.30
CA GLN A 47 -4.51 0.82 7.90
C GLN A 47 -3.07 0.37 7.63
N GLU A 48 -2.58 -0.60 8.41
CA GLU A 48 -1.27 -1.23 8.22
C GLU A 48 -1.18 -1.91 6.87
N ARG A 49 -2.16 -2.75 6.54
CA ARG A 49 -2.22 -3.47 5.26
C ARG A 49 -2.34 -2.51 4.07
N MET A 50 -3.17 -1.49 4.21
CA MET A 50 -3.32 -0.48 3.16
C MET A 50 -2.03 0.32 2.97
N THR A 51 -1.32 0.69 4.03
CA THR A 51 -0.06 1.46 3.92
C THR A 51 1.10 0.66 3.33
N VAL A 52 1.16 -0.63 3.66
CA VAL A 52 2.25 -1.50 3.20
C VAL A 52 2.04 -1.99 1.78
N LEU A 53 0.83 -2.43 1.44
CA LEU A 53 0.54 -3.10 0.16
C LEU A 53 -0.56 -2.39 -0.64
N GLY A 54 -1.63 -1.96 0.00
CA GLY A 54 -2.84 -1.48 -0.69
C GLY A 54 -2.66 -0.16 -1.45
N TRP A 55 -2.11 0.87 -0.82
CA TRP A 55 -1.83 2.16 -1.46
C TRP A 55 -0.80 2.02 -2.60
N PRO A 56 0.33 1.31 -2.44
CA PRO A 56 1.21 0.99 -3.58
C PRO A 56 0.48 0.29 -4.73
N ALA A 57 -0.34 -0.71 -4.42
CA ALA A 57 -1.09 -1.46 -5.43
C ALA A 57 -2.12 -0.57 -6.15
N LEU A 58 -2.83 0.29 -5.42
CA LEU A 58 -3.77 1.25 -5.98
C LEU A 58 -3.07 2.26 -6.90
N ALA A 59 -1.92 2.80 -6.49
CA ALA A 59 -1.12 3.67 -7.35
C ALA A 59 -0.71 2.97 -8.65
N GLY A 60 -0.26 1.72 -8.55
CA GLY A 60 0.08 0.90 -9.72
C GLY A 60 -1.12 0.68 -10.64
N LEU A 61 -2.31 0.40 -10.09
CA LEU A 61 -3.54 0.26 -10.88
C LEU A 61 -3.93 1.55 -11.58
N CYS A 62 -3.81 2.70 -10.93
CA CYS A 62 -4.03 4.00 -11.55
C CYS A 62 -3.08 4.21 -12.74
N LEU A 63 -1.81 3.82 -12.63
CA LEU A 63 -0.86 3.88 -13.74
C LEU A 63 -1.20 2.89 -14.86
N CYS A 64 -1.61 1.66 -14.53
CA CYS A 64 -2.06 0.68 -15.53
C CYS A 64 -3.29 1.18 -16.29
N PHE A 65 -4.24 1.79 -15.58
CA PHE A 65 -5.41 2.42 -16.19
C PHE A 65 -5.02 3.59 -17.10
N ALA A 66 -4.12 4.47 -16.65
CA ALA A 66 -3.64 5.58 -17.46
C ALA A 66 -3.00 5.10 -18.77
N LEU A 67 -2.21 4.04 -18.73
CA LEU A 67 -1.60 3.41 -19.90
C LEU A 67 -2.66 2.81 -20.84
N ALA A 68 -3.67 2.14 -20.30
CA ALA A 68 -4.74 1.55 -21.11
C ALA A 68 -5.66 2.60 -21.76
N ALA A 69 -5.86 3.73 -21.08
CA ALA A 69 -6.71 4.84 -21.53
C ALA A 69 -6.07 5.67 -22.65
N LEU A 70 -4.77 5.57 -22.90
CA LEU A 70 -4.12 6.27 -24.00
C LEU A 70 -4.70 5.78 -25.35
N PRO A 71 -5.21 6.68 -26.20
CA PRO A 71 -5.78 6.30 -27.49
C PRO A 71 -4.72 5.79 -28.48
N VAL A 72 -3.45 6.15 -28.28
CA VAL A 72 -2.27 5.74 -29.08
C VAL A 72 -1.59 4.50 -28.47
N ALA A 73 -2.09 3.98 -27.35
CA ALA A 73 -1.60 2.71 -26.83
C ALA A 73 -2.11 1.58 -27.72
N ASP A 74 -1.30 1.21 -28.72
CA ASP A 74 -1.46 -0.02 -29.46
C ASP A 74 -1.44 -1.22 -28.50
N GLY A 75 -1.79 -2.42 -29.01
CA GLY A 75 -1.81 -3.66 -28.22
C GLY A 75 -0.53 -3.90 -27.40
N LEU A 76 0.60 -3.34 -27.84
CA LEU A 76 1.90 -3.41 -27.20
C LEU A 76 1.95 -2.85 -25.77
N LEU A 77 1.22 -1.77 -25.45
CA LEU A 77 1.19 -1.18 -24.10
C LEU A 77 -0.02 -1.64 -23.29
N ARG A 78 -1.13 -1.95 -23.96
CA ARG A 78 -2.37 -2.40 -23.32
C ARG A 78 -2.24 -3.79 -22.70
N ILE A 79 -1.61 -4.73 -23.39
CA ILE A 79 -1.46 -6.11 -22.89
C ILE A 79 -0.60 -6.16 -21.62
N PRO A 80 0.59 -5.54 -21.56
CA PRO A 80 1.38 -5.50 -20.33
C PRO A 80 0.67 -4.77 -19.19
N ALA A 81 -0.02 -3.65 -19.47
CA ALA A 81 -0.78 -2.92 -18.45
C ALA A 81 -1.92 -3.77 -17.87
N ALA A 82 -2.63 -4.52 -18.72
CA ALA A 82 -3.65 -5.47 -18.28
C ALA A 82 -3.04 -6.59 -17.43
N LEU A 83 -1.94 -7.20 -17.88
CA LEU A 83 -1.25 -8.26 -17.14
C LEU A 83 -0.72 -7.80 -15.79
N LEU A 84 -0.16 -6.60 -15.70
CA LEU A 84 0.31 -6.00 -14.44
C LEU A 84 -0.83 -5.60 -13.52
N SER A 85 -2.00 -5.25 -14.06
CA SER A 85 -3.17 -4.90 -13.26
C SER A 85 -3.69 -6.08 -12.42
N ILE A 86 -3.54 -7.31 -12.90
CA ILE A 86 -4.02 -8.53 -12.22
C ILE A 86 -3.35 -8.72 -10.84
N PRO A 87 -2.00 -8.82 -10.72
CA PRO A 87 -1.35 -8.98 -9.43
C PRO A 87 -1.54 -7.75 -8.52
N LEU A 88 -1.65 -6.54 -9.07
CA LEU A 88 -1.93 -5.33 -8.29
C LEU A 88 -3.35 -5.34 -7.71
N PHE A 89 -4.33 -5.78 -8.48
CA PHE A 89 -5.70 -5.96 -8.00
C PHE A 89 -5.76 -7.07 -6.92
N LEU A 90 -5.07 -8.18 -7.16
CA LEU A 90 -4.97 -9.25 -6.16
C LEU A 90 -4.32 -8.76 -4.86
N ALA A 91 -3.27 -7.93 -4.95
CA ALA A 91 -2.64 -7.30 -3.80
C ALA A 91 -3.64 -6.43 -2.99
N LEU A 92 -4.51 -5.68 -3.66
CA LEU A 92 -5.60 -4.94 -3.00
C LEU A 92 -6.59 -5.88 -2.31
N LEU A 93 -7.03 -6.96 -2.96
CA LEU A 93 -7.92 -7.94 -2.33
C LEU A 93 -7.28 -8.58 -1.09
N ILE A 94 -6.01 -8.95 -1.18
CA ILE A 94 -5.25 -9.48 -0.04
C ILE A 94 -5.29 -8.50 1.13
N THR A 95 -5.26 -7.18 0.90
CA THR A 95 -5.34 -6.22 2.02
C THR A 95 -6.65 -6.30 2.81
N GLN A 96 -7.73 -6.81 2.24
CA GLN A 96 -9.02 -6.98 2.91
C GLN A 96 -9.09 -8.27 3.76
N ILE A 97 -8.24 -9.26 3.47
CA ILE A 97 -8.29 -10.58 4.13
C ILE A 97 -7.36 -10.59 5.35
N SER A 98 -7.88 -10.29 6.53
CA SER A 98 -7.10 -10.19 7.79
C SER A 98 -6.25 -11.44 8.11
N ALA A 99 -6.68 -12.62 7.66
CA ALA A 99 -6.01 -13.90 7.89
C ALA A 99 -4.65 -14.05 7.17
N ILE A 100 -4.43 -13.34 6.05
CA ILE A 100 -3.17 -13.45 5.31
C ILE A 100 -2.12 -12.58 5.99
N PRO A 101 -1.02 -13.16 6.52
CA PRO A 101 0.05 -12.37 7.13
C PRO A 101 0.82 -11.61 6.06
N LEU A 102 1.15 -10.35 6.34
CA LEU A 102 2.01 -9.56 5.46
C LEU A 102 3.49 -9.89 5.69
N PRO A 103 4.27 -10.10 4.63
CA PRO A 103 5.69 -10.40 4.76
C PRO A 103 6.45 -9.24 5.39
N GLU A 104 7.35 -9.55 6.33
CA GLU A 104 8.06 -8.54 7.11
C GLU A 104 8.96 -7.65 6.26
N GLY A 105 9.49 -8.17 5.14
CA GLY A 105 10.34 -7.42 4.21
C GLY A 105 9.65 -6.23 3.55
N MET A 106 8.31 -6.18 3.52
CA MET A 106 7.58 -5.04 2.95
C MET A 106 7.52 -3.83 3.89
N TYR A 107 7.84 -4.01 5.16
CA TYR A 107 7.80 -2.95 6.16
C TYR A 107 9.12 -2.16 6.17
N PRO A 108 9.07 -0.83 6.34
CA PRO A 108 10.28 -0.06 6.57
C PRO A 108 10.96 -0.48 7.88
N HIS A 109 12.28 -0.24 7.99
CA HIS A 109 13.10 -0.70 9.13
C HIS A 109 12.50 -0.31 10.49
N TRP A 110 12.18 0.98 10.68
CA TRP A 110 11.60 1.48 11.93
C TRP A 110 10.29 0.78 12.31
N ALA A 111 9.46 0.40 11.32
CA ALA A 111 8.19 -0.27 11.58
C ALA A 111 8.42 -1.74 11.98
N ARG A 112 9.45 -2.39 11.42
CA ARG A 112 9.86 -3.75 11.82
C ARG A 112 10.35 -3.76 13.26
N GLU A 113 11.21 -2.81 13.64
CA GLU A 113 11.71 -2.66 15.00
C GLU A 113 10.57 -2.45 16.00
N LEU A 114 9.66 -1.53 15.70
CA LEU A 114 8.50 -1.26 16.55
C LEU A 114 7.60 -2.51 16.72
N ARG A 115 7.42 -3.32 15.67
CA ARG A 115 6.69 -4.59 15.76
C ARG A 115 7.43 -5.63 16.60
N ARG A 116 8.76 -5.66 16.53
CA ARG A 116 9.59 -6.55 17.34
C ARG A 116 9.51 -6.18 18.82
N GLU A 117 9.71 -4.91 19.16
CA GLU A 117 9.57 -4.40 20.53
C GLU A 117 8.20 -4.71 21.13
N ARG A 118 7.11 -4.53 20.36
CA ARG A 118 5.75 -4.87 20.80
C ARG A 118 5.56 -6.35 21.07
N ARG A 119 6.19 -7.23 20.28
CA ARG A 119 6.14 -8.68 20.50
C ARG A 119 6.91 -9.07 21.76
N GLU A 120 8.11 -8.51 21.94
CA GLU A 120 8.93 -8.72 23.14
C GLU A 120 8.23 -8.21 24.41
N ASN A 121 7.65 -7.02 24.37
CA ASN A 121 6.87 -6.47 25.48
C ASN A 121 5.63 -7.29 25.79
N ARG A 122 4.92 -7.79 24.77
CA ARG A 122 3.79 -8.72 24.97
C ARG A 122 4.24 -10.05 25.57
N ALA A 123 5.38 -10.59 25.16
CA ALA A 123 5.92 -11.80 25.78
C ALA A 123 6.26 -11.56 27.26
N LYS A 124 6.96 -10.46 27.58
CA LYS A 124 7.33 -10.10 28.97
C LYS A 124 6.12 -9.84 29.88
N HIS A 125 5.08 -9.16 29.39
CA HIS A 125 3.90 -8.81 30.20
C HIS A 125 2.78 -9.85 30.14
N GLY A 126 2.69 -10.64 29.07
CA GLY A 126 1.77 -11.78 28.96
C GLY A 126 2.19 -12.94 29.85
N LEU A 127 3.48 -13.14 30.07
CA LEU A 127 4.02 -14.11 31.04
C LEU A 127 3.78 -13.71 32.51
N ARG A 128 3.42 -12.46 32.81
CA ARG A 128 3.07 -12.00 34.17
C ARG A 128 1.60 -12.21 34.53
N ARG A 129 0.77 -12.73 33.63
CA ARG A 129 -0.67 -12.98 33.86
C ARG A 129 -1.02 -14.48 33.94
N VAL A 130 -0.09 -15.30 34.40
CA VAL A 130 -0.35 -16.70 34.80
C VAL A 130 0.15 -16.89 36.22
#